data_AF-A0A962JMF1-F1
#
_entry.id   AF-A0A962JMF1-F1
#
_cell.length_a   1.000
_cell.length_b   1.000
_cell.length_c   1.000
_cell.angle_alpha   90.00
_cell.angle_beta   90.00
_cell.angle_gamma   90.00
#
_symmetry.space_group_name_H-M   'P 1'
#
loop_
_entity.id
_entity.type
_entity.pdbx_description
1 polymer ?
#
loop_
_entity_poly.entity_id
_entity_poly.type
_entity_poly.pdbx_seq_one_letter_code
_entity_poly.pdbx_strand_id
1 'polypeptide(L)'
;GLSIHPEYVLIDGNKCPILTYPCLAVVKGDGLVPAISAASILAKVARDAEMDALHEQYPHYGFNEHKGYPTVKHVAALYEHGPIMAHRRSFKPVREALSHHLAKHG
;
A
#
# COMPACT_ATOMS: atom_id res chain seq x y z
N GLY A 1 -9.99 13.51 -9.56
CA GLY A 1 -9.81 12.66 -10.76
C GLY A 1 -8.95 13.39 -11.78
N LEU A 2 -8.65 12.77 -12.92
CA LEU A 2 -7.91 13.44 -14.00
C LEU A 2 -8.77 14.53 -14.65
N SER A 3 -8.18 15.67 -14.96
CA SER A 3 -8.84 16.77 -15.68
C SER A 3 -8.99 16.49 -17.18
N ILE A 4 -8.10 15.67 -17.73
CA ILE A 4 -8.16 15.17 -19.10
C ILE A 4 -8.57 13.70 -19.05
N HIS A 5 -9.64 13.37 -19.77
CA HIS A 5 -10.13 12.01 -19.85
C HIS A 5 -9.28 11.19 -20.83
N PRO A 6 -8.81 9.99 -20.45
CA PRO A 6 -8.05 9.13 -21.35
C PRO A 6 -8.98 8.49 -22.39
N GLU A 7 -8.49 8.30 -23.60
CA GLU A 7 -9.15 7.47 -24.61
C GLU A 7 -8.85 5.98 -24.40
N TYR A 8 -7.71 5.66 -23.77
CA TYR A 8 -7.24 4.32 -23.51
C TYR A 8 -6.35 4.26 -22.27
N VAL A 9 -6.36 3.15 -21.54
CA VAL A 9 -5.57 2.96 -20.31
C VAL A 9 -4.67 1.74 -20.40
N LEU A 10 -3.37 1.93 -20.13
CA LEU A 10 -2.42 0.82 -19.98
C LEU A 10 -2.20 0.54 -18.49
N ILE A 11 -2.33 -0.73 -18.11
CA ILE A 11 -2.30 -1.18 -16.72
C ILE A 11 -1.08 -2.08 -16.54
N ASP A 12 -0.25 -1.81 -15.53
CA ASP A 12 0.79 -2.75 -15.13
C ASP A 12 0.16 -3.99 -14.48
N GLY A 13 0.50 -5.17 -14.99
CA GLY A 13 0.05 -6.45 -14.47
C GLY A 13 -0.64 -7.32 -15.52
N ASN A 14 -1.41 -8.29 -15.06
CA ASN A 14 -2.03 -9.31 -15.92
C ASN A 14 -3.55 -9.17 -16.06
N LYS A 15 -4.15 -8.15 -15.44
CA LYS A 15 -5.60 -7.94 -15.43
C LYS A 15 -5.93 -6.46 -15.50
N CYS A 16 -6.93 -6.14 -16.31
CA CYS A 16 -7.60 -4.85 -16.24
C CYS A 16 -8.53 -4.81 -15.02
N PRO A 17 -8.53 -3.71 -14.24
CA PRO A 17 -9.62 -3.44 -13.32
C PRO A 17 -10.89 -3.05 -14.09
N ILE A 18 -12.02 -2.98 -13.40
CA ILE A 18 -13.26 -2.45 -13.97
C ILE A 18 -13.07 -0.94 -14.16
N LEU A 19 -13.00 -0.50 -15.42
CA LEU A 19 -12.85 0.89 -15.82
C LEU A 19 -13.94 1.27 -16.81
N THR A 20 -14.31 2.55 -16.80
CA THR A 20 -15.18 3.14 -17.84
C THR A 20 -14.45 3.34 -19.17
N TYR A 21 -13.13 3.18 -19.18
CA TYR A 21 -12.26 3.37 -20.34
C TYR A 21 -11.78 2.00 -20.87
N PRO A 22 -11.61 1.86 -22.20
CA PRO A 22 -10.91 0.72 -22.75
C PRO A 22 -9.50 0.60 -22.15
N CYS A 23 -9.07 -0.63 -21.86
CA CYS A 23 -7.76 -0.85 -21.25
C CYS A 23 -7.08 -2.13 -21.73
N LEU A 24 -5.76 -2.16 -21.54
CA LEU A 24 -4.92 -3.34 -21.73
C LEU A 24 -4.00 -3.52 -20.52
N ALA A 25 -3.92 -4.76 -20.03
CA ALA A 25 -2.93 -5.14 -19.05
C ALA A 25 -1.61 -5.53 -19.72
N VAL A 26 -0.50 -4.98 -19.23
CA VAL A 26 0.86 -5.24 -19.70
C VAL A 26 1.66 -5.81 -18.54
N VAL A 27 2.07 -7.07 -18.65
CA VAL A 27 2.86 -7.73 -17.60
C VAL A 27 4.25 -7.09 -17.55
N LYS A 28 4.67 -6.60 -16.37
CA LYS A 28 5.91 -5.82 -16.18
C LYS A 28 5.91 -4.57 -17.06
N GLY A 29 4.76 -3.91 -17.15
CA GLY A 29 4.56 -2.75 -18.00
C GLY A 29 5.41 -1.57 -17.59
N ASP A 30 5.79 -1.47 -16.32
CA ASP A 30 6.69 -0.46 -15.77
C ASP A 30 8.09 -0.46 -16.41
N GLY A 31 8.57 -1.64 -16.81
CA GLY A 31 9.84 -1.81 -17.53
C GLY A 31 9.73 -1.73 -19.06
N LEU A 32 8.51 -1.64 -19.61
CA LEU A 32 8.25 -1.76 -21.05
C LEU A 32 7.57 -0.52 -21.65
N VAL A 33 6.77 0.19 -20.86
CA VAL A 33 5.92 1.29 -21.32
C VAL A 33 6.26 2.56 -20.53
N PRO A 34 6.75 3.63 -21.19
CA PRO A 34 7.15 4.86 -20.51
C PRO A 34 6.05 5.49 -19.62
N ALA A 35 4.80 5.47 -20.08
CA ALA A 35 3.67 6.00 -19.31
C ALA A 35 3.40 5.21 -18.02
N ILE A 36 3.53 3.87 -18.07
CA ILE A 36 3.40 3.02 -16.88
C ILE A 36 4.57 3.29 -15.93
N SER A 37 5.80 3.40 -16.46
CA SER A 37 6.99 3.73 -15.68
C SER A 37 6.82 5.05 -14.91
N ALA A 38 6.37 6.10 -15.60
CA ALA A 38 6.08 7.39 -14.98
C ALA A 38 5.00 7.29 -13.89
N ALA A 39 3.92 6.55 -14.14
CA ALA A 39 2.87 6.32 -13.15
C ALA A 39 3.39 5.58 -11.91
N SER A 40 4.24 4.57 -12.08
CA SER A 40 4.85 3.82 -10.97
C SER A 40 5.75 4.70 -10.11
N ILE A 41 6.53 5.61 -10.70
CA ILE A 41 7.35 6.57 -9.96
C ILE A 41 6.46 7.51 -9.13
N LEU A 42 5.45 8.11 -9.75
CA LEU A 42 4.54 9.02 -9.06
C LEU A 42 3.81 8.33 -7.90
N ALA A 43 3.31 7.11 -8.13
CA ALA A 43 2.64 6.32 -7.11
C ALA A 43 3.58 5.99 -5.94
N LYS A 44 4.83 5.59 -6.23
CA LYS A 44 5.82 5.25 -5.20
C LYS A 44 6.20 6.46 -4.36
N VAL A 45 6.52 7.59 -5.00
CA VAL A 45 6.92 8.81 -4.29
C VAL A 45 5.79 9.31 -3.39
N ALA A 46 4.56 9.39 -3.89
CA ALA A 46 3.40 9.78 -3.09
C ALA A 46 3.19 8.84 -1.91
N ARG A 47 3.26 7.53 -2.16
CA ARG A 47 3.02 6.51 -1.12
C ARG A 47 4.12 6.44 -0.07
N ASP A 48 5.35 6.82 -0.41
CA ASP A 48 6.44 6.91 0.57
C ASP A 48 6.30 8.14 1.46
N ALA A 49 5.91 9.28 0.89
CA ALA A 49 5.61 10.50 1.65
C ALA A 49 4.46 10.29 2.65
N GLU A 50 3.40 9.57 2.24
CA GLU A 50 2.31 9.18 3.14
C GLU A 50 2.79 8.35 4.34
N MET A 51 3.81 7.51 4.16
CA MET A 51 4.36 6.70 5.27
C MET A 51 5.26 7.48 6.19
N ASP A 52 5.97 8.47 5.66
CA ASP A 52 6.75 9.37 6.48
C ASP A 52 5.82 10.21 7.36
N ALA A 53 4.75 10.76 6.79
CA ALA A 53 3.70 11.46 7.55
C ALA A 53 2.99 10.54 8.57
N LEU A 54 2.76 9.27 8.23
CA LEU A 54 2.17 8.30 9.17
C LEU A 54 3.14 7.94 10.29
N HIS A 55 4.44 7.90 10.01
CA HIS A 55 5.48 7.69 11.03
C HIS A 55 5.55 8.85 12.01
N GLU A 56 5.42 10.10 11.55
CA GLU A 56 5.35 11.26 12.45
C GLU A 56 4.21 11.14 13.46
N GLN A 57 3.05 10.60 13.04
CA GLN A 57 1.89 10.38 13.90
C GLN A 57 2.05 9.14 14.80
N TYR A 58 2.71 8.10 14.31
CA TYR A 58 2.88 6.82 15.01
C TYR A 58 4.32 6.29 14.91
N PRO A 59 5.27 6.94 15.62
CA PRO A 59 6.69 6.69 15.43
C PRO A 59 7.11 5.26 15.77
N HIS A 60 6.44 4.63 16.74
CA HIS A 60 6.74 3.28 17.20
C HIS A 60 6.54 2.18 16.16
N TYR A 61 5.78 2.42 15.08
CA TYR A 61 5.63 1.40 14.03
C TYR A 61 6.77 1.40 13.01
N GLY A 62 7.54 2.49 12.85
CA GLY A 62 8.65 2.55 11.88
C GLY A 62 8.24 2.68 10.40
N PHE A 63 7.06 3.28 10.12
CA PHE A 63 6.53 3.38 8.74
C PHE A 63 7.48 4.06 7.75
N ASN A 64 8.32 5.00 8.18
CA ASN A 64 9.31 5.66 7.33
C ASN A 64 10.39 4.70 6.79
N GLU A 65 10.70 3.61 7.49
CA GLU A 65 11.69 2.62 7.06
C GLU A 65 11.08 1.60 6.10
N HIS A 66 10.01 0.91 6.53
CA HIS A 66 9.47 -0.25 5.81
C HIS A 66 8.19 0.06 5.04
N LYS A 67 7.71 1.32 5.05
CA LYS A 67 6.58 1.80 4.23
C LYS A 67 5.27 1.01 4.38
N GLY A 68 5.11 0.32 5.51
CA GLY A 68 3.97 -0.56 5.81
C GLY A 68 4.12 -2.03 5.39
N TYR A 69 5.26 -2.43 4.79
CA TYR A 69 5.56 -3.85 4.54
C TYR A 69 5.72 -4.62 5.87
N PRO A 70 5.38 -5.93 5.91
CA PRO A 70 5.38 -6.73 7.13
C PRO A 70 6.80 -7.21 7.48
N THR A 71 7.70 -6.28 7.78
CA THR A 71 9.04 -6.61 8.29
C THR A 71 8.95 -7.13 9.72
N VAL A 72 10.00 -7.80 10.20
CA VAL A 72 10.08 -8.28 11.59
C VAL A 72 9.82 -7.14 12.58
N LYS A 73 10.41 -5.97 12.34
CA LYS A 73 10.20 -4.76 13.16
C LYS A 73 8.72 -4.35 13.19
N HIS A 74 8.07 -4.28 12.02
CA HIS A 74 6.68 -3.85 11.92
C HIS A 74 5.71 -4.84 12.59
N VAL A 75 5.94 -6.14 12.40
CA VAL A 75 5.14 -7.18 13.05
C VAL A 75 5.32 -7.13 14.56
N ALA A 76 6.54 -6.94 15.07
CA ALA A 76 6.76 -6.77 16.51
C ALA A 76 6.00 -5.57 17.08
N ALA A 77 6.09 -4.41 16.42
CA ALA A 77 5.35 -3.21 16.83
C ALA A 77 3.82 -3.40 16.81
N LEU A 78 3.30 -4.20 15.85
CA LEU A 78 1.89 -4.58 15.81
C LEU A 78 1.45 -5.42 17.03
N TYR A 79 2.29 -6.34 17.49
CA TYR A 79 1.99 -7.17 18.68
C TYR A 79 2.18 -6.42 20.00
N GLU A 80 3.04 -5.40 20.02
CA GLU A 80 3.30 -4.59 21.20
C GLU A 80 2.22 -3.51 21.40
N HIS A 81 1.90 -2.79 20.32
CA HIS A 81 1.05 -1.59 20.38
C HIS A 81 -0.35 -1.79 19.80
N GLY A 82 -0.60 -2.93 19.15
CA GLY A 82 -1.86 -3.23 18.47
C GLY A 82 -1.97 -2.54 17.10
N PRO A 83 -2.94 -2.91 16.26
CA PRO A 83 -3.13 -2.30 14.95
C PRO A 83 -3.97 -1.00 15.00
N ILE A 84 -3.45 0.07 14.38
CA ILE A 84 -4.20 1.31 14.09
C ILE A 84 -5.09 1.23 12.83
N MET A 85 -5.88 2.28 12.58
CA MET A 85 -6.79 2.41 11.43
C MET A 85 -6.09 2.26 10.06
N ALA A 86 -4.83 2.67 9.93
CA ALA A 86 -4.07 2.51 8.70
C ALA A 86 -3.73 1.04 8.36
N HIS A 87 -3.84 0.12 9.33
CA HIS A 87 -3.56 -1.29 9.10
C HIS A 87 -4.73 -2.01 8.44
N ARG A 88 -4.41 -2.81 7.42
CA ARG A 88 -5.37 -3.67 6.73
C ARG A 88 -5.67 -4.89 7.58
N ARG A 89 -6.75 -4.84 8.37
CA ARG A 89 -7.15 -5.91 9.31
C ARG A 89 -7.40 -7.28 8.68
N SER A 90 -7.63 -7.34 7.36
CA SER A 90 -7.77 -8.61 6.64
C SER A 90 -6.43 -9.34 6.43
N PHE A 91 -5.30 -8.64 6.54
CA PHE A 91 -3.97 -9.22 6.35
C PHE A 91 -3.59 -10.06 7.56
N LYS A 92 -3.05 -11.26 7.33
CA LYS A 92 -2.74 -12.26 8.36
C LYS A 92 -2.02 -11.67 9.60
N PRO A 93 -0.86 -10.99 9.49
CA PRO A 93 -0.15 -10.51 10.67
C PRO A 93 -0.94 -9.46 11.47
N VAL A 94 -1.73 -8.63 10.79
CA VAL A 94 -2.58 -7.62 11.44
C VAL A 94 -3.73 -8.29 12.18
N ARG A 95 -4.38 -9.28 11.56
CA ARG A 95 -5.47 -10.05 12.18
C ARG A 95 -4.98 -10.80 13.43
N GLU A 96 -3.81 -11.42 13.36
CA GLU A 96 -3.22 -12.16 14.48
C GLU A 96 -2.86 -11.22 15.65
N ALA A 97 -2.24 -10.07 15.37
CA ALA A 97 -1.97 -9.05 16.38
C ALA A 97 -3.28 -8.51 17.01
N LEU A 98 -4.33 -8.28 16.20
CA LEU A 98 -5.63 -7.86 16.72
C LEU A 98 -6.22 -8.89 17.69
N SER A 99 -6.23 -10.16 17.30
CA SER A 99 -6.72 -11.26 18.16
C SER A 99 -5.91 -11.37 19.45
N HIS A 100 -4.58 -11.21 19.39
CA HIS A 100 -3.71 -11.21 20.56
C HIS A 100 -4.08 -10.10 21.56
N HIS A 101 -4.31 -8.88 21.06
CA HIS A 101 -4.71 -7.76 21.93
C HIS A 101 -6.11 -7.94 22.53
N LEU A 102 -7.07 -8.46 21.75
CA LEU A 102 -8.41 -8.74 22.27
C LEU A 102 -8.38 -9.78 23.39
N ALA A 103 -7.55 -10.82 23.27
CA ALA A 103 -7.41 -11.85 24.31
C ALA A 103 -6.69 -11.37 25.58
N LYS A 104 -5.84 -10.33 25.48
CA LYS A 104 -5.11 -9.76 26.63
C LYS A 104 -5.95 -8.78 27.45
N HIS A 105 -7.00 -8.21 26.86
CA HIS A 105 -7.79 -7.11 27.44
C HIS A 105 -9.29 -7.39 27.56
N GLY A 106 -9.74 -8.61 27.25
CA GLY A 106 -11.09 -9.12 27.50
C GLY A 106 -11.09 -10.10 28.65
#